data_AF-A0A5Q2MXN6-F1
#
_entry.id   AF-A0A5Q2MXN6-F1
#
_cell.length_a   1.000
_cell.length_b   1.000
_cell.length_c   1.000
_cell.angle_alpha   90.00
_cell.angle_beta   90.00
_cell.angle_gamma   90.00
#
_symmetry.space_group_name_H-M   'P 1'
#
loop_
_entity.id
_entity.type
_entity.pdbx_description
1 polymer ?
#
loop_
_entity_poly.entity_id
_entity_poly.type
_entity_poly.pdbx_seq_one_letter_code
_entity_poly.pdbx_strand_id
1 'polypeptide(L)'
;MKNQFKGYENPFAKTMRLIMDEHPHSGEKTTQKALAKAIGIRPQTVSLYMDGKTQPTADSLYKIAQYFDVSVDYLLTGVSAENKEMHKQLGLSEGAVNLIKRAHKDDKAGSCSKVVPVLDDLLSNVEFYKFLDDLSYKIENLKKLAQLSSDEKEKLMPGLNVQGYWEWDLNNYVHEFIKKELAKKGIHFTES
;
A
#
# COMPACT_ATOMS: atom_id res chain seq x y z
N MET A 1 21.27 4.18 -18.38
CA MET A 1 20.03 3.83 -17.65
C MET A 1 20.40 2.98 -16.44
N LYS A 2 20.00 3.35 -15.20
CA LYS A 2 20.15 2.46 -14.04
C LYS A 2 19.28 1.22 -14.26
N ASN A 3 19.78 0.02 -13.93
CA ASN A 3 19.01 -1.22 -14.08
C ASN A 3 17.79 -1.16 -13.14
N GLN A 4 16.61 -0.99 -13.72
CA GLN A 4 15.34 -0.81 -12.98
C GLN A 4 14.87 -2.08 -12.29
N PHE A 5 15.48 -3.23 -12.60
CA PHE A 5 15.14 -4.54 -12.08
C PHE A 5 16.22 -5.06 -11.11
N LYS A 6 16.65 -4.22 -10.16
CA LYS A 6 17.56 -4.66 -9.09
C LYS A 6 17.07 -4.17 -7.74
N GLY A 7 17.24 -5.02 -6.73
CA GLY A 7 16.95 -4.70 -5.33
C GLY A 7 15.50 -4.95 -4.94
N TYR A 8 15.25 -4.96 -3.64
CA TYR A 8 13.96 -5.33 -3.05
C TYR A 8 12.80 -4.49 -3.58
N GLU A 9 13.07 -3.22 -3.89
CA GLU A 9 12.05 -2.25 -4.29
C GLU A 9 11.74 -2.24 -5.80
N ASN A 10 12.32 -3.13 -6.59
CA ASN A 10 12.06 -3.16 -8.03
C ASN A 10 10.59 -3.55 -8.34
N PRO A 11 10.01 -3.03 -9.44
CA PRO A 11 8.60 -3.24 -9.77
C PRO A 11 8.20 -4.71 -9.83
N PHE A 12 8.98 -5.55 -10.52
CA PHE A 12 8.69 -6.98 -10.63
C PHE A 12 8.67 -7.68 -9.25
N ALA A 13 9.67 -7.44 -8.40
CA ALA A 13 9.72 -8.06 -7.08
C ALA A 13 8.56 -7.61 -6.19
N LYS A 14 8.17 -6.33 -6.27
CA LYS A 14 6.97 -5.81 -5.58
C LYS A 14 5.70 -6.49 -6.04
N THR A 15 5.49 -6.55 -7.35
CA THR A 15 4.31 -7.20 -7.94
C THR A 15 4.27 -8.68 -7.56
N MET A 16 5.41 -9.37 -7.63
CA MET A 16 5.50 -10.78 -7.25
C MET A 16 5.10 -11.00 -5.79
N ARG A 17 5.57 -10.16 -4.86
CA ARG A 17 5.17 -10.23 -3.45
C ARG A 17 3.67 -9.99 -3.28
N LEU A 18 3.12 -9.01 -3.99
CA LEU A 18 1.70 -8.67 -3.94
C LEU A 18 0.82 -9.84 -4.42
N ILE A 19 1.06 -10.36 -5.63
CA ILE A 19 0.25 -11.45 -6.21
C ILE A 19 0.44 -12.80 -5.48
N MET A 20 1.57 -12.97 -4.78
CA MET A 20 1.80 -14.14 -3.95
C MET A 20 1.10 -14.03 -2.59
N ASP A 21 0.95 -12.83 -2.04
CA ASP A 21 0.21 -12.63 -0.78
C ASP A 21 -1.29 -12.73 -1.00
N GLU A 22 -1.78 -12.18 -2.11
CA GLU A 22 -3.17 -12.20 -2.52
C GLU A 22 -3.28 -12.48 -4.03
N HIS A 23 -3.74 -13.68 -4.39
CA HIS A 23 -3.87 -14.08 -5.78
C HIS A 23 -4.87 -13.14 -6.50
N PRO A 24 -4.54 -12.59 -7.70
CA PRO A 24 -5.36 -11.57 -8.37
C PRO A 24 -6.84 -11.94 -8.58
N HIS A 25 -7.11 -13.23 -8.80
CA HIS A 25 -8.47 -13.74 -9.03
C HIS A 25 -9.13 -14.42 -7.83
N SER A 26 -8.42 -15.22 -7.03
CA SER A 26 -9.01 -15.98 -5.92
C SER A 26 -8.88 -15.29 -4.56
N GLY A 27 -8.00 -14.30 -4.42
CA GLY A 27 -7.65 -13.68 -3.14
C GLY A 27 -6.83 -14.59 -2.21
N GLU A 28 -6.50 -15.81 -2.63
CA GLU A 28 -5.78 -16.76 -1.79
C GLU A 28 -4.27 -16.53 -1.81
N LYS A 29 -3.60 -16.83 -0.71
CA LYS A 29 -2.15 -16.71 -0.60
C LYS A 29 -1.44 -17.86 -1.30
N THR A 30 -0.49 -17.53 -2.18
CA THR A 30 0.37 -18.49 -2.85
C THR A 30 1.72 -18.64 -2.15
N THR A 31 2.06 -19.88 -1.75
CA THR A 31 3.38 -20.15 -1.15
C THR A 31 4.48 -20.25 -2.19
N GLN A 32 5.72 -19.90 -1.80
CA GLN A 32 6.90 -20.05 -2.67
C GLN A 32 7.08 -21.49 -3.18
N LYS A 33 6.77 -22.50 -2.35
CA LYS A 33 6.84 -23.91 -2.73
C LYS A 33 5.80 -24.27 -3.80
N ALA A 34 4.58 -23.75 -3.68
CA ALA A 34 3.51 -23.99 -4.64
C ALA A 34 3.87 -23.42 -6.02
N LEU A 35 4.27 -22.15 -6.07
CA LEU A 35 4.68 -21.50 -7.31
C LEU A 35 5.89 -22.21 -7.93
N ALA A 36 6.93 -22.47 -7.14
CA ALA A 36 8.14 -23.14 -7.60
C ALA A 36 7.86 -24.51 -8.24
N LYS A 37 6.98 -25.30 -7.61
CA LYS A 37 6.53 -26.59 -8.14
C LYS A 37 5.78 -26.43 -9.45
N ALA A 38 4.89 -25.45 -9.54
CA ALA A 38 4.07 -25.22 -10.73
C ALA A 38 4.90 -24.79 -11.95
N ILE A 39 5.90 -23.93 -11.75
CA ILE A 39 6.73 -23.39 -12.86
C ILE A 39 8.04 -24.16 -13.07
N GLY A 40 8.30 -25.21 -12.27
CA GLY A 40 9.44 -26.11 -12.43
C GLY A 40 10.78 -25.52 -12.00
N ILE A 41 10.81 -24.68 -10.96
CA ILE A 41 12.05 -24.09 -10.42
C ILE A 41 12.24 -24.43 -8.94
N ARG A 42 13.39 -24.07 -8.37
CA ARG A 42 13.66 -24.26 -6.94
C ARG A 42 12.93 -23.19 -6.11
N PRO A 43 12.35 -23.51 -4.94
CA PRO A 43 11.72 -22.50 -4.06
C PRO A 43 12.65 -21.33 -3.69
N GLN A 44 13.95 -21.61 -3.52
CA GLN A 44 14.96 -20.57 -3.32
C GLN A 44 15.00 -19.55 -4.46
N THR A 45 14.79 -19.98 -5.71
CA THR A 45 14.77 -19.09 -6.88
C THR A 45 13.59 -18.13 -6.82
N VAL A 46 12.42 -18.59 -6.37
CA VAL A 46 11.25 -17.72 -6.13
C VAL A 46 11.58 -16.67 -5.07
N SER A 47 12.22 -17.06 -3.98
CA SER A 47 12.67 -16.11 -2.94
C SER A 47 13.64 -15.06 -3.51
N LEU A 48 14.60 -15.45 -4.34
CA LEU A 48 15.54 -14.52 -4.98
C LEU A 48 14.85 -13.55 -5.94
N TYR A 49 13.79 -13.99 -6.63
CA TYR A 49 12.94 -13.13 -7.47
C TYR A 49 12.18 -12.11 -6.60
N MET A 50 11.54 -12.58 -5.52
CA MET A 50 10.83 -11.73 -4.57
C MET A 50 11.76 -10.73 -3.86
N ASP A 51 13.03 -11.06 -3.66
CA ASP A 51 14.00 -10.14 -3.08
C ASP A 51 14.63 -9.18 -4.10
N GLY A 52 14.36 -9.37 -5.40
CA GLY A 52 15.01 -8.63 -6.48
C GLY A 52 16.52 -8.88 -6.59
N LYS A 53 17.00 -10.01 -6.05
CA LYS A 53 18.41 -10.45 -6.11
C LYS A 53 18.75 -11.07 -7.46
N THR A 54 17.77 -11.67 -8.13
CA THR A 54 17.94 -12.29 -9.44
C THR A 54 16.72 -11.99 -10.31
N GLN A 55 16.94 -11.91 -11.62
CA GLN A 55 15.87 -11.69 -12.60
C GLN A 55 15.38 -13.00 -13.20
N PRO A 56 14.06 -13.15 -13.43
CA PRO A 56 13.53 -14.29 -14.14
C PRO A 56 13.98 -14.28 -15.59
N THR A 57 14.14 -15.45 -16.18
CA THR A 57 14.25 -15.58 -17.63
C THR A 57 12.89 -15.30 -18.28
N ALA A 58 12.87 -15.06 -19.59
CA ALA A 58 11.61 -14.87 -20.32
C ALA A 58 10.66 -16.08 -20.13
N ASP A 59 11.19 -17.30 -20.11
CA ASP A 59 10.42 -18.53 -19.85
C ASP A 59 9.83 -18.56 -18.43
N SER A 60 10.64 -18.29 -17.40
CA SER A 60 10.14 -18.21 -16.02
C SER A 60 9.07 -17.12 -15.87
N LEU A 61 9.29 -15.96 -16.48
CA LEU A 61 8.37 -14.82 -16.43
C LEU A 61 7.02 -15.17 -17.08
N TYR A 62 7.04 -15.81 -18.24
CA TYR A 62 5.85 -16.30 -18.93
C TYR A 62 5.09 -17.33 -18.09
N LYS A 63 5.79 -18.30 -17.48
CA LYS A 63 5.17 -19.32 -16.62
C LYS A 63 4.54 -18.73 -15.37
N ILE A 64 5.17 -17.72 -14.75
CA ILE A 64 4.59 -17.01 -13.60
C ILE A 64 3.30 -16.28 -14.03
N ALA A 65 3.35 -15.58 -15.16
CA ALA A 65 2.19 -14.86 -15.70
C ALA A 65 1.01 -15.83 -15.98
N GLN A 66 1.29 -17.00 -16.56
CA GLN A 66 0.30 -18.05 -16.77
C GLN A 66 -0.25 -18.63 -15.46
N TYR A 67 0.61 -18.87 -14.46
CA TYR A 67 0.18 -19.42 -13.17
C TYR A 67 -0.84 -18.52 -12.45
N PHE A 68 -0.62 -17.21 -12.49
CA PHE A 68 -1.51 -16.22 -11.84
C PHE A 68 -2.62 -15.70 -12.76
N ASP A 69 -2.67 -16.16 -14.02
CA ASP A 69 -3.55 -15.65 -15.08
C ASP A 69 -3.52 -14.12 -15.20
N VAL A 70 -2.30 -13.59 -15.38
CA VAL A 70 -2.03 -12.16 -15.58
C VAL A 70 -1.15 -11.93 -16.80
N SER A 71 -1.08 -10.69 -17.28
CA SER A 71 -0.14 -10.33 -18.33
C SER A 71 1.30 -10.21 -17.81
N VAL A 72 2.27 -10.46 -18.69
CA VAL A 72 3.69 -10.20 -18.38
C VAL A 72 3.92 -8.70 -18.11
N ASP A 73 3.21 -7.82 -18.82
CA ASP A 73 3.27 -6.36 -18.59
C ASP A 73 2.86 -6.01 -17.16
N TYR A 74 1.75 -6.58 -16.68
CA TYR A 74 1.32 -6.41 -15.28
C TYR A 74 2.38 -6.92 -14.31
N LEU A 75 2.95 -8.10 -14.56
CA LEU A 75 3.96 -8.68 -13.68
C LEU A 75 5.22 -7.79 -13.57
N LEU A 76 5.59 -7.11 -14.64
CA LEU A 76 6.77 -6.23 -14.67
C LEU A 76 6.48 -4.80 -14.17
N THR A 77 5.26 -4.30 -14.33
CA THR A 77 4.91 -2.90 -14.02
C THR A 77 4.10 -2.74 -12.73
N GLY A 78 3.41 -3.80 -12.31
CA GLY A 78 2.43 -3.78 -11.22
C GLY A 78 1.11 -3.10 -11.57
N VAL A 79 0.88 -2.76 -12.83
CA VAL A 79 -0.30 -2.01 -13.29
C VAL A 79 -0.92 -2.71 -14.49
N SER A 80 -2.22 -3.00 -14.43
CA SER A 80 -2.90 -3.68 -15.53
C SER A 80 -3.13 -2.72 -16.69
N ALA A 81 -3.29 -3.26 -17.90
CA ALA A 81 -3.62 -2.46 -19.07
C ALA A 81 -4.91 -1.65 -18.89
N GLU A 82 -5.88 -2.19 -18.15
CA GLU A 82 -7.15 -1.52 -17.83
C GLU A 82 -6.96 -0.31 -16.90
N ASN A 83 -6.00 -0.38 -15.98
CA ASN A 83 -5.75 0.67 -14.98
C ASN A 83 -4.62 1.62 -15.36
N LYS A 84 -3.92 1.37 -16.46
CA LYS A 84 -2.72 2.10 -16.88
C LYS A 84 -2.92 3.62 -16.95
N GLU A 85 -4.04 4.07 -17.53
CA GLU A 85 -4.30 5.50 -17.68
C GLU A 85 -4.64 6.15 -16.33
N MET A 86 -5.46 5.51 -15.50
CA MET A 86 -5.78 6.00 -14.16
C MET A 86 -4.55 6.06 -13.26
N HIS A 87 -3.71 5.01 -13.29
CA HIS A 87 -2.44 5.00 -12.57
C HIS A 87 -1.56 6.18 -12.98
N LYS A 88 -1.45 6.44 -14.29
CA LYS A 88 -0.64 7.54 -14.82
C LYS A 88 -1.17 8.91 -14.41
N GLN A 89 -2.48 9.11 -14.41
CA GLN A 89 -3.11 10.40 -14.09
C GLN A 89 -3.15 10.69 -12.59
N LEU A 90 -3.40 9.68 -11.76
CA LEU A 90 -3.69 9.86 -10.33
C LEU A 90 -2.56 9.36 -9.41
N GLY A 91 -1.61 8.57 -9.93
CA GLY A 91 -0.54 7.96 -9.13
C GLY A 91 -1.00 6.84 -8.19
N LEU A 92 -2.26 6.41 -8.29
CA LEU A 92 -2.83 5.38 -7.43
C LEU A 92 -2.35 3.98 -7.82
N SER A 93 -2.19 3.09 -6.82
CA SER A 93 -1.81 1.70 -7.06
C SER A 93 -2.95 0.91 -7.72
N GLU A 94 -2.61 -0.21 -8.37
CA GLU A 94 -3.56 -1.15 -8.96
C GLU A 94 -4.68 -1.52 -7.97
N GLY A 95 -4.30 -1.89 -6.75
CA GLY A 95 -5.25 -2.27 -5.70
C GLY A 95 -6.18 -1.13 -5.31
N ALA A 96 -5.65 0.10 -5.16
CA ALA A 96 -6.48 1.27 -4.84
C ALA A 96 -7.49 1.55 -5.96
N VAL A 97 -7.05 1.53 -7.23
CA VAL A 97 -7.95 1.71 -8.38
C VAL A 97 -9.04 0.63 -8.42
N ASN A 98 -8.68 -0.63 -8.16
CA ASN A 98 -9.64 -1.74 -8.16
C ASN A 98 -10.66 -1.64 -7.01
N LEU A 99 -10.25 -1.21 -5.83
CA LEU A 99 -11.16 -0.96 -4.70
C LEU A 99 -12.16 0.16 -5.02
N ILE A 100 -11.69 1.26 -5.62
CA ILE A 100 -12.57 2.36 -6.04
C ILE A 100 -13.56 1.89 -7.11
N LYS A 101 -13.09 1.13 -8.12
CA LYS A 101 -13.94 0.53 -9.15
C LYS A 101 -15.00 -0.39 -8.55
N ARG A 102 -14.63 -1.22 -7.57
CA ARG A 102 -15.55 -2.13 -6.88
C ARG A 102 -16.60 -1.36 -6.10
N ALA A 103 -16.20 -0.37 -5.31
CA ALA A 103 -17.13 0.48 -4.56
C ALA A 103 -18.17 1.15 -5.47
N HIS A 104 -17.78 1.55 -6.68
CA HIS A 104 -18.68 2.10 -7.69
C HIS A 104 -19.58 1.06 -8.38
N LYS A 105 -19.11 -0.17 -8.58
CA LYS A 105 -19.93 -1.27 -9.15
C LYS A 105 -21.00 -1.74 -8.17
N ASP A 106 -20.66 -1.83 -6.88
CA ASP A 106 -21.59 -2.26 -5.82
C ASP A 106 -22.78 -1.29 -5.71
N ASP A 107 -22.55 0.00 -5.93
CA ASP A 107 -23.59 1.04 -5.99
C ASP A 107 -24.63 0.79 -7.10
N LYS A 108 -24.21 0.23 -8.24
CA LYS A 108 -25.08 -0.08 -9.39
C LYS A 108 -25.87 -1.36 -9.23
N ALA A 109 -25.49 -2.25 -8.30
CA ALA A 109 -26.16 -3.52 -8.06
C ALA A 109 -27.43 -3.39 -7.18
N GLY A 110 -27.90 -2.17 -6.91
CA GLY A 110 -29.09 -1.89 -6.10
C GLY A 110 -28.81 -1.74 -4.60
N SER A 111 -27.56 -1.90 -4.17
CA SER A 111 -27.09 -1.57 -2.82
C SER A 111 -26.38 -0.22 -2.88
N CYS A 112 -27.02 0.85 -2.42
CA CYS A 112 -26.40 2.18 -2.35
C CYS A 112 -25.11 2.10 -1.53
N SER A 113 -23.96 2.21 -2.20
CA SER A 113 -22.64 2.12 -1.58
C SER A 113 -22.30 3.50 -1.04
N LYS A 114 -22.51 3.71 0.27
CA LYS A 114 -22.14 4.96 0.95
C LYS A 114 -20.63 5.27 0.88
N VAL A 115 -19.81 4.33 0.41
CA VAL A 115 -18.36 4.49 0.29
C VAL A 115 -18.01 5.53 -0.77
N VAL A 116 -18.65 5.52 -1.94
CA VAL A 116 -18.27 6.44 -3.03
C VAL A 116 -18.56 7.90 -2.68
N PRO A 117 -19.74 8.27 -2.15
CA PRO A 117 -19.99 9.65 -1.72
C PRO A 117 -19.03 10.11 -0.62
N VAL A 118 -18.72 9.25 0.36
CA VAL A 118 -17.77 9.60 1.44
C VAL A 118 -16.36 9.76 0.89
N LEU A 119 -15.95 8.92 -0.07
CA LEU A 119 -14.65 9.05 -0.72
C LEU A 119 -14.57 10.35 -1.53
N ASP A 120 -15.61 10.69 -2.28
CA ASP A 120 -15.69 11.94 -3.05
C ASP A 120 -15.62 13.18 -2.15
N ASP A 121 -16.37 13.18 -1.04
CA ASP A 121 -16.31 14.22 0.00
C ASP A 121 -14.88 14.41 0.54
N LEU A 122 -14.19 13.30 0.89
CA LEU A 122 -12.84 13.33 1.44
C LEU A 122 -11.81 13.81 0.40
N LEU A 123 -11.88 13.29 -0.82
CA LEU A 123 -10.97 13.66 -1.90
C LEU A 123 -11.23 15.07 -2.45
N SER A 124 -12.40 15.64 -2.20
CA SER A 124 -12.71 17.03 -2.56
C SER A 124 -12.35 18.04 -1.46
N ASN A 125 -11.81 17.57 -0.33
CA ASN A 125 -11.50 18.39 0.84
C ASN A 125 -10.01 18.80 0.87
N VAL A 126 -9.73 20.10 0.73
CA VAL A 126 -8.34 20.62 0.75
C VAL A 126 -7.65 20.41 2.11
N GLU A 127 -8.39 20.48 3.23
CA GLU A 127 -7.82 20.21 4.55
C GLU A 127 -7.44 18.74 4.72
N PHE A 128 -8.12 17.82 4.04
CA PHE A 128 -7.75 16.41 4.05
C PHE A 128 -6.35 16.19 3.45
N TYR A 129 -6.00 16.87 2.35
CA TYR A 129 -4.65 16.77 1.78
C TYR A 129 -3.57 17.37 2.68
N LYS A 130 -3.86 18.50 3.35
CA LYS A 130 -2.93 19.06 4.36
C LYS A 130 -2.72 18.09 5.51
N PHE A 131 -3.78 17.47 5.98
CA PHE A 131 -3.72 16.43 7.00
C PHE A 131 -2.85 15.25 6.56
N LEU A 132 -2.99 14.76 5.31
CA LEU A 132 -2.18 13.66 4.80
C LEU A 132 -0.69 14.01 4.71
N ASP A 133 -0.36 15.24 4.33
CA ASP A 133 1.02 15.73 4.25
C ASP A 133 1.67 15.80 5.64
N ASP A 134 0.99 16.46 6.59
CA ASP A 134 1.41 16.54 7.99
C ASP A 134 1.54 15.16 8.64
N LEU A 135 0.57 14.28 8.39
CA LEU A 135 0.56 12.90 8.89
C LEU A 135 1.76 12.13 8.36
N SER A 136 2.07 12.28 7.07
CA SER A 136 3.23 11.64 6.44
C SER A 136 4.54 12.09 7.09
N TYR A 137 4.69 13.39 7.35
CA TYR A 137 5.85 13.94 8.06
C TYR A 137 5.99 13.39 9.48
N LYS A 138 4.89 13.33 10.24
CA LYS A 138 4.88 12.74 11.60
C LYS A 138 5.27 11.26 11.60
N ILE A 139 4.75 10.48 10.65
CA ILE A 139 5.09 9.06 10.49
C ILE A 139 6.57 8.88 10.15
N GLU A 140 7.14 9.71 9.28
CA GLU A 140 8.58 9.64 8.96
C GLU A 140 9.46 9.93 10.18
N ASN A 141 9.07 10.90 11.01
CA ASN A 141 9.80 11.19 12.24
C ASN A 141 9.72 10.03 13.23
N LEU A 142 8.55 9.42 13.39
CA LEU A 142 8.38 8.20 14.19
C LEU A 142 9.27 7.05 13.69
N LYS A 143 9.36 6.83 12.37
CA LYS A 143 10.24 5.81 11.79
C LYS A 143 11.71 6.09 12.10
N LYS A 144 12.15 7.35 12.03
CA LYS A 144 13.54 7.74 12.39
C LYS A 144 13.80 7.46 13.86
N LEU A 145 12.88 7.84 14.75
CA LEU A 145 13.00 7.58 16.19
C LEU A 145 13.01 6.09 16.52
N ALA A 146 12.21 5.27 15.81
CA ALA A 146 12.20 3.83 16.00
C ALA A 146 13.55 3.16 15.70
N GLN A 147 14.38 3.78 14.85
CA GLN A 147 15.71 3.28 14.49
C GLN A 147 16.82 3.72 15.47
N LEU A 148 16.58 4.70 16.32
CA LEU A 148 17.55 5.17 17.31
C LEU A 148 17.66 4.21 18.50
N SER A 149 18.88 4.07 19.02
CA SER A 149 19.16 3.36 20.26
C SER A 149 18.58 4.09 21.48
N SER A 150 18.45 3.38 22.61
CA SER A 150 17.98 3.95 23.87
C SER A 150 18.84 5.13 24.34
N ASP A 151 20.16 5.03 24.16
CA ASP A 151 21.12 6.08 24.57
C ASP A 151 21.00 7.34 23.70
N GLU A 152 20.71 7.18 22.39
CA GLU A 152 20.49 8.31 21.48
C GLU A 152 19.18 9.04 21.79
N LYS A 153 18.13 8.30 22.15
CA LYS A 153 16.84 8.88 22.57
C LYS A 153 16.97 9.67 23.85
N GLU A 154 17.69 9.14 24.84
CA GLU A 154 17.96 9.82 26.12
C GLU A 154 18.77 11.11 25.91
N LYS A 155 19.73 11.13 24.98
CA LYS A 155 20.48 12.35 24.64
C LYS A 155 19.64 13.42 23.93
N LEU A 156 18.68 13.00 23.10
CA LEU A 156 17.80 13.91 22.37
C LEU A 156 16.79 14.59 23.30
N MET A 157 16.21 13.82 24.23
CA MET A 157 15.17 14.30 25.15
C MET A 157 15.29 13.58 26.51
N PRO A 158 16.19 14.04 27.40
CA PRO A 158 16.48 13.33 28.65
C PRO A 158 15.26 13.29 29.57
N GLY A 159 14.98 12.11 30.14
CA GLY A 159 13.88 11.89 31.07
C GLY A 159 12.47 11.86 30.45
N LEU A 160 12.33 11.94 29.12
CA LEU A 160 11.03 11.85 28.45
C LEU A 160 10.84 10.47 27.80
N ASN A 161 9.68 9.85 27.97
CA ASN A 161 9.26 8.74 27.11
C ASN A 161 8.93 9.29 25.70
N VAL A 162 9.98 9.49 24.90
CA VAL A 162 9.89 10.05 23.54
C VAL A 162 8.89 9.26 22.70
N GLN A 163 8.99 7.93 22.71
CA GLN A 163 8.11 7.08 21.93
C GLN A 163 6.64 7.26 22.33
N GLY A 164 6.34 7.22 23.64
CA GLY A 164 4.96 7.40 24.14
C GLY A 164 4.39 8.79 23.84
N TYR A 165 5.22 9.84 23.91
CA TYR A 165 4.80 11.20 23.53
C TYR A 165 4.41 11.29 22.05
N TRP A 166 5.21 10.74 21.16
CA TRP A 166 4.92 10.81 19.72
C TRP A 166 3.77 9.90 19.30
N GLU A 167 3.61 8.73 19.94
CA GLU A 167 2.41 7.89 19.76
C GLU A 167 1.15 8.64 20.19
N TRP A 168 1.20 9.32 21.35
CA TRP A 168 0.11 10.17 21.82
C TRP A 168 -0.18 11.35 20.87
N ASP A 169 0.85 12.06 20.41
CA ASP A 169 0.72 13.20 19.49
C ASP A 169 0.09 12.77 18.16
N LEU A 170 0.53 11.64 17.61
CA LEU A 170 -0.04 11.09 16.37
C LEU A 170 -1.52 10.74 16.56
N ASN A 171 -1.86 10.02 17.63
CA ASN A 171 -3.23 9.65 17.94
C ASN A 171 -4.12 10.89 18.10
N ASN A 172 -3.65 11.88 18.87
CA ASN A 172 -4.39 13.13 19.04
C ASN A 172 -4.54 13.89 17.73
N TYR A 173 -3.51 13.94 16.89
CA TYR A 173 -3.60 14.62 15.60
C TYR A 173 -4.70 14.02 14.70
N VAL A 174 -4.78 12.69 14.63
CA VAL A 174 -5.84 11.99 13.89
C VAL A 174 -7.22 12.23 14.53
N HIS A 175 -7.32 12.15 15.86
CA HIS A 175 -8.57 12.42 16.57
C HIS A 175 -9.07 13.85 16.33
N GLU A 176 -8.18 14.84 16.38
CA GLU A 176 -8.53 16.24 16.13
C GLU A 176 -8.99 16.47 14.69
N PHE A 177 -8.39 15.78 13.71
CA PHE A 177 -8.89 15.81 12.34
C PHE A 177 -10.32 15.26 12.25
N ILE A 178 -10.58 14.08 12.84
CA ILE A 178 -11.93 13.47 12.84
C ILE A 178 -12.95 14.38 13.52
N LYS A 179 -12.62 14.97 14.68
CA LYS A 179 -13.50 15.92 15.38
C LYS A 179 -13.86 17.11 14.50
N LYS A 180 -12.88 17.68 13.78
CA LYS A 180 -13.12 18.80 12.86
C LYS A 180 -14.03 18.41 11.69
N GLU A 181 -13.81 17.25 11.09
CA GLU A 181 -14.66 16.76 9.99
C GLU A 181 -16.10 16.49 10.45
N LEU A 182 -16.29 15.97 11.67
CA LEU A 182 -17.62 15.77 12.25
C LEU A 182 -18.30 17.10 12.60
N ALA A 183 -17.57 18.06 13.15
CA ALA A 183 -18.08 19.40 13.41
C ALA A 183 -18.53 20.11 12.13
N LYS A 184 -17.79 19.97 11.01
CA LYS A 184 -18.21 20.46 9.68
C LYS A 184 -19.54 19.86 9.22
N LYS A 185 -19.83 18.62 9.62
CA LYS A 185 -21.09 17.92 9.34
C LYS A 185 -22.17 18.19 10.41
N GLY A 186 -21.96 19.14 11.31
CA GLY A 186 -22.92 19.53 12.35
C GLY A 186 -23.00 18.56 13.53
N ILE A 187 -22.05 17.62 13.65
CA ILE A 187 -21.99 16.64 14.72
C ILE A 187 -20.95 17.12 15.75
N HIS A 188 -21.44 17.58 16.90
CA HIS A 188 -20.60 18.02 18.01
C HIS A 188 -20.63 16.95 19.12
N PHE A 189 -19.47 16.46 19.53
CA PHE A 189 -19.38 15.68 20.76
C PHE A 189 -19.36 16.65 21.94
N THR A 190 -20.37 16.59 22.79
CA THR A 190 -20.33 17.22 24.11
C THR A 190 -19.33 16.43 24.95
N GLU A 191 -18.28 17.08 25.44
CA GLU A 191 -17.37 16.48 26.43
C GLU A 191 -18.22 15.97 27.61
N SER A 192 -18.07 14.68 27.92
CA SER A 192 -18.68 14.02 29.09
C SER A 192 -17.69 14.02 30.24
#